data_AF-A0A956A3F7-F1
#
_entry.id   AF-A0A956A3F7-F1
#
_cell.length_a   1.000
_cell.length_b   1.000
_cell.length_c   1.000
_cell.angle_alpha   90.00
_cell.angle_beta   90.00
_cell.angle_gamma   90.00
#
_symmetry.space_group_name_H-M   'P 1'
#
loop_
_entity.id
_entity.type
_entity.pdbx_description
1 polymer ?
#
loop_
_entity_poly.entity_id
_entity_poly.type
_entity_poly.pdbx_seq_one_letter_code
_entity_poly.pdbx_strand_id
1 'polypeptide(L)'
;MRFELSDEQELVQESVRGFLDAECPVARLRAIYDADAPFDPALWKGMVELGLAGLHVGEEHGGAGLGALDLAVVAEVLGHGAAPGPFLGHALAARAIELAGSDA
;
A
#
# COMPACT_ATOMS: atom_id res chain seq x y z
N MET A 1 25.42 -12.40 -3.12
CA MET A 1 24.32 -11.41 -3.09
C MET A 1 23.18 -11.98 -3.90
N ARG A 2 21.95 -11.90 -3.37
CA ARG A 2 20.72 -12.26 -4.08
C ARG A 2 19.91 -10.98 -4.22
N PHE A 3 19.55 -10.61 -5.44
CA PHE A 3 18.80 -9.39 -5.76
C PHE A 3 17.41 -9.69 -6.32
N GLU A 4 17.09 -10.97 -6.48
CA GLU A 4 15.76 -11.43 -6.85
C GLU A 4 14.80 -11.22 -5.67
N LEU A 5 13.53 -10.96 -5.98
CA LEU A 5 12.47 -10.95 -4.99
C LEU A 5 12.27 -12.35 -4.42
N SER A 6 11.71 -12.43 -3.22
CA SER A 6 11.19 -13.70 -2.71
C SER A 6 9.88 -14.06 -3.38
N ASP A 7 9.53 -15.35 -3.40
CA ASP A 7 8.23 -15.84 -3.89
C ASP A 7 7.05 -15.11 -3.21
N GLU A 8 7.21 -14.75 -1.93
CA GLU A 8 6.21 -13.98 -1.18
C GLU A 8 6.07 -12.54 -1.69
N GLN A 9 7.19 -11.88 -1.96
CA GLN A 9 7.20 -10.53 -2.55
C GLN A 9 6.60 -10.54 -3.96
N GLU A 10 6.91 -11.55 -4.77
CA GLU A 10 6.31 -11.74 -6.09
C GLU A 10 4.79 -11.91 -6.00
N LEU A 11 4.32 -12.75 -5.08
CA LEU A 11 2.89 -12.96 -4.84
C LEU A 11 2.17 -11.67 -4.40
N VAL A 12 2.81 -10.87 -3.55
CA VAL A 12 2.29 -9.55 -3.16
C VAL A 12 2.21 -8.64 -4.37
N GLN A 13 3.24 -8.58 -5.22
CA GLN A 13 3.21 -7.78 -6.44
C GLN A 13 2.06 -8.20 -7.37
N GLU A 14 1.89 -9.50 -7.59
CA GLU A 14 0.81 -10.04 -8.43
C GLU A 14 -0.57 -9.67 -7.89
N SER A 15 -0.78 -9.82 -6.57
CA SER A 15 -2.03 -9.48 -5.91
C SER A 15 -2.37 -7.99 -6.04
N VAL A 16 -1.38 -7.13 -5.82
CA VAL A 16 -1.56 -5.68 -5.95
C VAL A 16 -1.80 -5.29 -7.42
N ARG A 17 -1.08 -5.89 -8.38
CA ARG A 17 -1.32 -5.63 -9.82
C ARG A 17 -2.73 -6.02 -10.23
N GLY A 18 -3.19 -7.21 -9.85
CA GLY A 18 -4.54 -7.67 -10.18
C GLY A 18 -5.63 -6.74 -9.62
N PHE A 19 -5.42 -6.21 -8.41
CA PHE A 19 -6.30 -5.19 -7.84
C PHE A 19 -6.29 -3.89 -8.66
N LEU A 20 -5.11 -3.37 -9.02
CA LEU A 20 -5.00 -2.13 -9.81
C LEU A 20 -5.61 -2.27 -11.20
N ASP A 21 -5.45 -3.42 -11.85
CA ASP A 21 -6.05 -3.70 -13.16
C ASP A 21 -7.59 -3.65 -13.10
N ALA A 22 -8.17 -4.12 -12.01
CA ALA A 22 -9.62 -4.09 -11.79
C ALA A 22 -10.11 -2.70 -11.37
N GLU A 23 -9.39 -2.05 -10.45
CA GLU A 23 -9.91 -0.92 -9.69
C GLU A 23 -9.38 0.44 -10.15
N CYS A 24 -8.24 0.49 -10.88
CA CYS A 24 -7.60 1.72 -11.34
C CYS A 24 -7.62 1.91 -12.88
N PRO A 25 -8.76 1.73 -13.58
CA PRO A 25 -8.82 2.06 -15.00
C PRO A 25 -8.62 3.57 -15.20
N VAL A 26 -7.94 3.94 -16.30
CA VAL A 26 -7.57 5.34 -16.61
C VAL A 26 -8.75 6.30 -16.51
N ALA A 27 -9.96 5.89 -16.91
CA ALA A 27 -11.16 6.71 -16.82
C ALA A 27 -11.52 7.08 -15.37
N ARG A 28 -11.40 6.14 -14.42
CA ARG A 28 -11.65 6.39 -13.00
C ARG A 28 -10.57 7.30 -12.41
N LEU A 29 -9.30 7.05 -12.73
CA LEU A 29 -8.18 7.87 -12.27
C LEU A 29 -8.34 9.34 -12.71
N ARG A 30 -8.75 9.57 -13.96
CA ARG A 30 -9.07 10.92 -14.45
C ARG A 30 -10.22 11.56 -13.68
N ALA A 31 -11.30 10.82 -13.44
CA ALA A 31 -12.43 11.34 -12.68
C ALA A 31 -12.04 11.76 -11.24
N ILE A 32 -11.17 10.98 -10.59
CA ILE A 32 -10.65 11.31 -9.25
C ILE A 32 -9.79 12.57 -9.29
N TYR A 33 -8.91 12.68 -10.29
CA TYR A 33 -8.07 13.85 -10.50
C TYR A 33 -8.90 15.12 -10.75
N ASP A 34 -9.89 15.04 -11.65
CA ASP A 34 -10.76 16.16 -12.01
C ASP A 34 -11.66 16.59 -10.85
N ALA A 35 -11.97 15.69 -9.91
CA ALA A 35 -12.74 15.97 -8.70
C ALA A 35 -11.93 16.71 -7.62
N ASP A 36 -10.62 16.92 -7.81
CA ASP A 36 -9.70 17.50 -6.83
C ASP A 36 -9.77 16.81 -5.45
N ALA A 37 -10.06 15.49 -5.47
CA ALA A 37 -10.14 14.69 -4.27
C ALA A 37 -8.73 14.27 -3.81
N PRO A 38 -8.42 14.30 -2.50
CA PRO A 38 -7.09 13.93 -2.01
C PRO A 38 -6.76 12.44 -2.22
N PHE A 39 -7.78 11.58 -2.23
CA PHE A 39 -7.74 10.17 -2.60
C PHE A 39 -9.16 9.64 -2.81
N ASP A 40 -9.31 8.41 -3.34
CA ASP A 40 -10.61 7.72 -3.42
C ASP A 40 -10.80 6.79 -2.21
N PRO A 41 -11.80 7.03 -1.33
CA PRO A 41 -12.06 6.19 -0.16
C PRO A 41 -12.37 4.72 -0.48
N ALA A 42 -13.01 4.44 -1.62
CA ALA A 42 -13.33 3.07 -2.03
C ALA A 42 -12.05 2.33 -2.46
N LEU A 43 -11.17 3.00 -3.21
CA LEU A 43 -9.86 2.44 -3.55
C LEU A 43 -9.01 2.20 -2.31
N TRP A 44 -8.95 3.17 -1.41
CA TRP A 44 -8.21 3.02 -0.17
C TRP A 44 -8.74 1.86 0.69
N LYS A 45 -10.07 1.72 0.78
CA LYS A 45 -10.68 0.58 1.47
C LYS A 45 -10.26 -0.76 0.87
N GLY A 46 -10.25 -0.88 -0.46
CA GLY A 46 -9.76 -2.10 -1.13
C GLY A 46 -8.28 -2.39 -0.83
N MET A 47 -7.44 -1.35 -0.80
CA MET A 47 -6.03 -1.50 -0.41
C MET A 47 -5.86 -1.97 1.05
N VAL A 48 -6.71 -1.48 1.96
CA VAL A 48 -6.74 -1.93 3.36
C VAL A 48 -7.18 -3.39 3.46
N GLU A 49 -8.19 -3.80 2.69
CA GLU A 49 -8.67 -5.19 2.64
C GLU A 49 -7.63 -6.17 2.07
N LEU A 50 -6.75 -5.70 1.18
CA LEU A 50 -5.56 -6.44 0.73
C LEU A 50 -4.43 -6.51 1.79
N GLY A 51 -4.58 -5.83 2.92
CA GLY A 51 -3.57 -5.79 3.99
C GLY A 51 -2.48 -4.74 3.82
N LEU A 52 -2.55 -3.88 2.80
CA LEU A 52 -1.46 -2.94 2.49
C LEU A 52 -1.22 -1.92 3.61
N ALA A 53 -2.26 -1.55 4.35
CA ALA A 53 -2.16 -0.62 5.46
C ALA A 53 -1.41 -1.19 6.68
N GLY A 54 -1.32 -2.52 6.80
CA GLY A 54 -0.69 -3.21 7.92
C GLY A 54 0.67 -3.82 7.59
N LEU A 55 1.22 -3.61 6.38
CA LEU A 55 2.40 -4.34 5.90
C LEU A 55 3.58 -4.31 6.87
N HIS A 56 3.99 -3.13 7.31
CA HIS A 56 5.13 -2.99 8.21
C HIS A 56 4.74 -2.96 9.69
N VAL A 57 3.44 -2.86 9.98
CA VAL A 57 2.93 -2.74 11.34
C VAL A 57 3.22 -4.05 12.09
N GLY A 58 3.74 -3.94 13.32
CA GLY A 58 4.02 -5.10 14.18
C GLY A 58 2.82 -6.06 14.34
N GLU A 59 3.10 -7.36 14.41
CA GLU A 59 2.09 -8.41 14.53
C GLU A 59 1.21 -8.25 15.79
N GLU A 60 1.78 -7.71 16.86
CA GLU A 60 1.06 -7.41 18.11
C GLU A 60 -0.07 -6.37 17.95
N HIS A 61 -0.01 -5.59 16.87
CA HIS A 61 -1.05 -4.62 16.47
C HIS A 61 -1.90 -5.12 15.30
N GLY A 62 -1.75 -6.39 14.91
CA GLY A 62 -2.49 -7.02 13.80
C GLY A 62 -1.94 -6.71 12.40
N GLY A 63 -0.69 -6.23 12.30
CA GLY A 63 0.00 -6.07 11.03
C GLY A 63 0.83 -7.30 10.63
N ALA A 64 1.59 -7.17 9.55
CA ALA A 64 2.41 -8.25 8.99
C ALA A 64 3.90 -8.18 9.41
N GLY A 65 4.33 -7.13 10.10
CA GLY A 65 5.69 -6.97 10.62
C GLY A 65 6.79 -6.94 9.54
N LEU A 66 6.44 -6.63 8.29
CA LEU A 66 7.36 -6.65 7.16
C LEU A 66 8.29 -5.43 7.11
N GLY A 67 9.35 -5.55 6.32
CA GLY A 67 10.42 -4.54 6.27
C GLY A 67 10.19 -3.43 5.25
N ALA A 68 11.14 -2.50 5.22
CA ALA A 68 11.16 -1.41 4.24
C ALA A 68 11.26 -1.90 2.79
N LEU A 69 11.86 -3.08 2.55
CA LEU A 69 11.93 -3.67 1.22
C LEU A 69 10.54 -4.08 0.72
N ASP A 70 9.73 -4.73 1.55
CA ASP A 70 8.38 -5.16 1.20
C ASP A 70 7.46 -3.96 0.93
N LEU A 71 7.59 -2.90 1.74
CA LEU A 71 6.94 -1.62 1.47
C LEU A 71 7.35 -1.02 0.12
N ALA A 72 8.63 -1.07 -0.23
CA ALA A 72 9.14 -0.56 -1.50
C ALA A 72 8.59 -1.35 -2.70
N VAL A 73 8.53 -2.68 -2.57
CA VAL A 73 7.94 -3.58 -3.56
C VAL A 73 6.47 -3.24 -3.82
N VAL A 74 5.69 -3.00 -2.76
CA VAL A 74 4.28 -2.57 -2.90
C VAL A 74 4.19 -1.16 -3.49
N ALA A 75 4.99 -0.21 -3.01
CA ALA A 75 5.00 1.16 -3.50
C ALA A 75 5.32 1.25 -5.00
N GLU A 76 6.22 0.40 -5.50
CA GLU A 76 6.54 0.31 -6.93
C GLU A 76 5.31 -0.05 -7.77
N VAL A 77 4.57 -1.10 -7.36
CA VAL A 77 3.37 -1.54 -8.07
C VAL A 77 2.26 -0.50 -8.00
N LEU A 78 2.04 0.11 -6.83
CA LEU A 78 1.07 1.19 -6.66
C LEU A 78 1.42 2.40 -7.53
N GLY A 79 2.71 2.76 -7.62
CA GLY A 79 3.21 3.81 -8.50
C GLY A 79 2.97 3.49 -9.97
N HIS A 80 3.16 2.24 -10.39
CA HIS A 80 2.89 1.79 -11.76
C HIS A 80 1.43 2.03 -12.17
N GLY A 81 0.47 1.73 -11.29
CA GLY A 81 -0.95 1.98 -11.53
C GLY A 81 -1.43 3.40 -11.23
N ALA A 82 -0.53 4.32 -10.86
CA ALA A 82 -0.87 5.67 -10.38
C ALA A 82 -1.98 5.65 -9.30
N ALA A 83 -1.91 4.68 -8.39
CA ALA A 83 -2.97 4.39 -7.43
C ALA A 83 -3.23 5.61 -6.52
N PRO A 84 -4.46 6.18 -6.52
CA PRO A 84 -4.80 7.36 -5.75
C PRO A 84 -5.17 6.95 -4.32
N GLY A 85 -4.16 6.86 -3.45
CA GLY A 85 -4.33 6.46 -2.06
C GLY A 85 -3.22 6.98 -1.16
N PRO A 86 -3.49 7.19 0.15
CA PRO A 86 -2.52 7.74 1.09
C PRO A 86 -1.44 6.73 1.53
N PHE A 87 -1.12 5.71 0.72
CA PHE A 87 -0.28 4.57 1.14
C PHE A 87 1.04 4.97 1.79
N LEU A 88 1.85 5.82 1.13
CA LEU A 88 3.13 6.26 1.68
C LEU A 88 2.97 7.11 2.94
N GLY A 89 2.00 8.03 2.94
CA GLY A 89 1.72 8.87 4.11
C GLY A 89 1.28 8.03 5.32
N HIS A 90 0.40 7.05 5.08
CA HIS A 90 -0.05 6.08 6.07
C HIS A 90 1.11 5.23 6.60
N ALA A 91 1.92 4.67 5.71
CA ALA A 91 3.06 3.85 6.09
C ALA A 91 4.06 4.64 6.96
N LEU A 92 4.41 5.88 6.56
CA LEU A 92 5.31 6.73 7.32
C LEU A 92 4.73 7.13 8.68
N ALA A 93 3.43 7.46 8.74
CA ALA A 93 2.75 7.78 9.99
C ALA A 93 2.74 6.59 10.95
N ALA A 94 2.37 5.40 10.46
CA ALA A 94 2.42 4.18 11.25
C ALA A 94 3.85 3.91 11.76
N ARG A 95 4.87 4.10 10.92
CA ARG A 95 6.26 3.86 11.33
C ARG A 95 6.74 4.83 12.39
N ALA A 96 6.31 6.09 12.31
CA ALA A 96 6.61 7.09 13.34
C ALA A 96 5.96 6.73 14.69
N ILE A 97 4.72 6.21 14.66
CA ILE A 97 4.01 5.74 15.85
C ILE A 97 4.71 4.53 16.46
N GLU A 98 5.14 3.55 15.67
CA GLU A 98 5.88 2.40 16.21
C GLU A 98 7.19 2.79 16.90
N LEU A 99 7.88 3.80 16.36
CA LEU A 99 9.19 4.21 16.86
C LEU A 99 9.10 5.12 18.10
N ALA A 100 8.04 5.91 18.23
CA ALA A 100 7.96 7.00 19.21
C ALA A 100 6.57 7.21 19.81
N GLY A 101 5.61 6.35 19.52
CA GLY A 101 4.26 6.39 20.07
C GLY A 101 4.23 6.01 21.54
N SER A 102 3.19 6.48 22.23
CA SER A 102 2.84 6.05 23.58
C SER A 102 1.71 5.02 23.53
N ASP A 103 1.55 4.20 24.57
CA ASP A 103 0.47 3.21 24.71
C ASP A 103 -0.93 3.81 24.95
N ALA A 104 -1.10 5.13 24.75
CA ALA A 104 -2.23 5.93 25.24
C ALA A 104 -3.39 6.08 24.24
#